data_AF-A3JC23-F1
#
_entry.id   AF-A3JC23-F1
#
_cell.length_a   1.000
_cell.length_b   1.000
_cell.length_c   1.000
_cell.angle_alpha   90.00
_cell.angle_beta   90.00
_cell.angle_gamma   90.00
#
_symmetry.space_group_name_H-M   'P 1'
#
loop_
_entity.id
_entity.type
_entity.pdbx_description
1 polymer ?
#
loop_
_entity_poly.entity_id
_entity_poly.type
_entity_poly.pdbx_seq_one_letter_code
_entity_poly.pdbx_strand_id
1 'polypeptide(L)'
;MKKTLMLGAVLAVTSLAGCSIMPETISRDPEKGTVSTAGVGEAIYTYDKKGKVFVDYMNGKSTNQTDSVKQEIIYSGLSKGELKITYREYMNDYARASFFQDATYDYSPQASTMISFKGAQVEILDANNTQVKYKVLKGFSDEQLKPME
;
A
#
# COMPACT_ATOMS: atom_id res chain seq x y z
N MET A 1 45.82 33.87 13.05
CA MET A 1 44.96 34.95 13.57
C MET A 1 43.88 35.21 12.51
N LYS A 2 42.56 35.15 12.69
CA LYS A 2 41.63 34.97 13.82
C LYS A 2 40.47 34.10 13.28
N LYS A 3 39.96 33.17 14.10
CA LYS A 3 38.66 32.51 13.91
C LYS A 3 37.56 33.54 14.15
N THR A 4 36.56 33.63 13.28
CA THR A 4 35.27 34.24 13.60
C THR A 4 34.18 33.21 13.37
N LEU A 5 33.69 32.69 14.48
CA LEU A 5 32.43 31.97 14.61
C LEU A 5 31.29 32.96 14.30
N MET A 6 30.40 32.61 13.37
CA MET A 6 29.05 33.16 13.31
C MET A 6 28.11 32.03 13.71
N LEU A 7 27.79 31.97 15.00
CA LEU A 7 26.76 31.11 15.55
C LEU A 7 25.40 31.76 15.25
N GLY A 8 24.85 31.48 14.07
CA GLY A 8 23.48 31.83 13.74
C GLY A 8 22.53 30.89 14.47
N ALA A 9 22.17 31.23 15.72
CA ALA A 9 21.06 30.59 16.41
C ALA A 9 19.76 30.97 15.69
N VAL A 10 19.33 30.14 14.75
CA VAL A 10 17.94 30.17 14.27
C VAL A 10 17.10 29.65 15.44
N LEU A 11 16.57 30.57 16.24
CA LEU A 11 15.51 30.26 17.18
C LEU A 11 14.28 29.92 16.34
N ALA A 12 14.10 28.62 16.04
CA ALA A 12 12.83 28.14 15.55
C ALA A 12 11.82 28.41 16.67
N VAL A 13 11.02 29.46 16.53
CA VAL A 13 9.83 29.67 17.35
C VAL A 13 8.87 28.57 16.94
N THR A 14 9.02 27.41 17.58
CA THR A 14 8.04 26.34 17.50
C THR A 14 6.82 26.88 18.22
N SER A 15 5.84 27.38 17.46
CA SER A 15 4.51 27.54 18.04
C SER A 15 4.10 26.17 18.58
N LEU A 16 3.93 26.08 19.89
CA LEU A 16 3.29 24.94 20.53
C LEU A 16 1.81 25.01 20.13
N ALA A 17 1.51 24.69 18.88
CA ALA A 17 0.14 24.45 18.47
C ALA A 17 -0.32 23.26 19.31
N GLY A 18 -1.31 23.47 20.16
CA GLY A 18 -1.91 22.42 20.99
C GLY A 18 -2.60 21.32 20.17
N CYS A 19 -2.67 21.48 18.84
CA CYS A 19 -3.14 20.46 17.91
C CYS A 19 -2.34 20.45 16.60
N SER A 20 -2.41 19.34 15.87
CA SER A 20 -1.94 19.22 14.49
C SER A 20 -2.91 18.41 13.63
N ILE A 21 -2.77 18.53 12.31
CA ILE A 21 -3.49 17.72 11.33
C ILE A 21 -2.45 16.92 10.55
N MET A 22 -2.50 15.60 10.65
CA MET A 22 -1.80 14.72 9.74
C MET A 22 -2.63 14.59 8.46
N PRO A 23 -2.09 14.97 7.29
CA PRO A 23 -2.83 14.91 6.04
C PRO A 23 -3.07 13.47 5.60
N GLU A 24 -4.04 13.29 4.70
CA GLU A 24 -4.21 12.03 4.01
C GLU A 24 -2.96 11.71 3.18
N THR A 25 -2.53 10.46 3.18
CA THR A 25 -1.40 9.99 2.37
C THR A 25 -1.77 8.73 1.61
N ILE A 26 -1.18 8.57 0.43
CA ILE A 26 -1.39 7.41 -0.43
C ILE A 26 -0.03 6.82 -0.77
N SER A 27 0.14 5.52 -0.54
CA SER A 27 1.30 4.75 -1.02
C SER A 27 0.86 3.56 -1.87
N ARG A 28 1.74 3.15 -2.78
CA ARG A 28 1.57 2.01 -3.66
C ARG A 28 2.87 1.23 -3.66
N ASP A 29 2.77 -0.07 -3.49
CA ASP A 29 3.94 -0.94 -3.49
C ASP A 29 3.64 -2.26 -4.24
N PRO A 30 4.37 -2.57 -5.32
CA PRO A 30 5.35 -1.71 -5.99
C PRO A 30 4.67 -0.54 -6.73
N GLU A 31 5.49 0.41 -7.18
CA GLU A 31 5.04 1.41 -8.14
C GLU A 31 4.57 0.73 -9.45
N LYS A 32 3.47 1.25 -10.01
CA LYS A 32 2.89 0.74 -11.26
C LYS A 32 3.91 0.85 -12.40
N GLY A 33 4.01 -0.19 -13.21
CA GLY A 33 4.95 -0.32 -14.32
C GLY A 33 6.30 -0.93 -13.96
N THR A 34 6.63 -1.04 -12.66
CA THR A 34 7.90 -1.60 -12.20
C THR A 34 7.86 -3.12 -12.14
N VAL A 35 8.92 -3.76 -12.63
CA VAL A 35 9.10 -5.22 -12.48
C VAL A 35 9.63 -5.49 -11.08
N SER A 36 8.92 -6.34 -10.33
CA SER A 36 9.23 -6.66 -8.94
C SER A 36 9.19 -8.17 -8.71
N THR A 37 9.68 -8.60 -7.55
CA THR A 37 9.65 -9.99 -7.09
C THR A 37 9.07 -10.08 -5.70
N ALA A 38 8.34 -11.16 -5.41
CA ALA A 38 7.80 -11.44 -4.07
C ALA A 38 7.84 -12.94 -3.79
N GLY A 39 7.99 -13.30 -2.53
CA GLY A 39 7.87 -14.66 -2.03
C GLY A 39 6.41 -15.07 -1.77
N VAL A 40 6.21 -16.34 -1.41
CA VAL A 40 4.90 -16.81 -0.93
C VAL A 40 4.55 -16.15 0.40
N GLY A 41 3.33 -15.63 0.50
CA GLY A 41 2.81 -14.88 1.64
C GLY A 41 3.07 -13.38 1.58
N GLU A 42 3.85 -12.90 0.61
CA GLU A 42 4.13 -11.48 0.42
C GLU A 42 3.13 -10.81 -0.53
N ALA A 43 2.84 -9.53 -0.28
CA ALA A 43 2.01 -8.74 -1.16
C ALA A 43 2.73 -8.50 -2.50
N ILE A 44 2.07 -8.84 -3.60
CA ILE A 44 2.48 -8.46 -4.96
C ILE A 44 1.90 -7.11 -5.36
N TYR A 45 0.90 -6.63 -4.63
CA TYR A 45 0.44 -5.27 -4.79
C TYR A 45 -0.27 -4.79 -3.53
N THR A 46 0.17 -3.66 -3.00
CA THR A 46 -0.41 -2.96 -1.86
C THR A 46 -0.82 -1.55 -2.28
N TYR A 47 -2.05 -1.19 -1.93
CA TYR A 47 -2.52 0.19 -1.90
C TYR A 47 -2.84 0.54 -0.44
N ASP A 48 -2.21 1.58 0.11
CA ASP A 48 -2.47 2.04 1.48
C ASP A 48 -2.78 3.54 1.44
N LYS A 49 -4.03 3.87 1.78
CA LYS A 49 -4.51 5.21 2.01
C LYS A 49 -4.62 5.42 3.52
N LYS A 50 -3.77 6.25 4.09
CA LYS A 50 -3.92 6.71 5.48
C LYS A 50 -4.80 7.95 5.49
N GLY A 51 -5.91 7.87 6.20
CA GLY A 51 -6.87 8.96 6.35
C GLY A 51 -6.26 10.15 7.11
N LYS A 52 -6.95 11.29 7.02
CA LYS A 52 -6.58 12.51 7.74
C LYS A 52 -6.81 12.30 9.24
N VAL A 53 -5.85 12.69 10.07
CA VAL A 53 -5.92 12.55 11.52
C VAL A 53 -5.77 13.91 12.18
N PHE A 54 -6.70 14.26 13.06
CA PHE A 54 -6.55 15.42 13.95
C PHE A 54 -5.98 14.94 15.29
N VAL A 55 -4.88 15.56 15.72
CA VAL A 55 -4.22 15.24 16.99
C VAL A 55 -4.33 16.44 17.91
N ASP A 56 -4.98 16.25 19.05
CA ASP A 56 -5.04 17.19 20.17
C ASP A 56 -4.00 16.77 21.22
N TYR A 57 -2.89 17.51 21.26
CA TYR A 57 -1.77 17.20 22.16
C TYR A 57 -2.10 17.53 23.62
N MET A 58 -2.97 18.51 23.86
CA MET A 58 -3.31 18.95 25.22
C MET A 58 -4.18 17.91 25.93
N ASN A 59 -5.04 17.23 25.16
CA ASN A 59 -5.93 16.19 25.68
C ASN A 59 -5.47 14.76 25.33
N GLY A 60 -4.32 14.61 24.66
CA GLY A 60 -3.78 13.31 24.23
C GLY A 60 -4.72 12.52 23.30
N LYS A 61 -5.55 13.22 22.51
CA LYS A 61 -6.61 12.61 21.69
C LYS A 61 -6.25 12.66 20.22
N SER A 62 -6.48 11.55 19.52
CA SER A 62 -6.39 11.44 18.07
C SER A 62 -7.78 11.11 17.51
N THR A 63 -8.19 11.79 16.44
CA THR A 63 -9.49 11.57 15.79
C THR A 63 -9.27 11.44 14.28
N ASN A 64 -9.72 10.31 13.71
CA ASN A 64 -9.75 10.12 12.28
C ASN A 64 -10.82 11.05 11.68
N GLN A 65 -10.39 11.93 10.79
CA GLN A 65 -11.27 12.83 10.03
C GLN A 65 -11.72 12.18 8.72
N THR A 66 -10.93 11.26 8.18
CA THR A 66 -11.30 10.39 7.05
C THR A 66 -10.85 8.96 7.30
N ASP A 67 -11.52 7.99 6.68
CA ASP A 67 -11.17 6.59 6.82
C ASP A 67 -9.87 6.24 6.10
N SER A 68 -9.05 5.43 6.76
CA SER A 68 -7.91 4.75 6.15
C SER A 68 -8.37 3.46 5.47
N VAL A 69 -7.82 3.15 4.30
CA VAL A 69 -8.13 1.93 3.55
C VAL A 69 -6.83 1.30 3.07
N LYS A 70 -6.67 0.00 3.30
CA LYS A 70 -5.54 -0.76 2.78
C LYS A 70 -6.06 -1.98 2.00
N GLN A 71 -5.53 -2.21 0.81
CA GLN A 71 -5.88 -3.31 -0.07
C GLN A 71 -4.60 -4.04 -0.50
N GLU A 72 -4.60 -5.37 -0.41
CA GLU A 72 -3.43 -6.20 -0.72
C GLU A 72 -3.84 -7.36 -1.64
N ILE A 73 -3.05 -7.60 -2.69
CA ILE A 73 -3.01 -8.88 -3.40
C ILE A 73 -1.73 -9.57 -2.96
N ILE A 74 -1.86 -10.79 -2.44
CA ILE A 74 -0.79 -11.58 -1.86
C ILE A 74 -0.54 -12.79 -2.74
N TYR A 75 0.73 -13.12 -2.98
CA TYR A 75 1.09 -14.33 -3.69
C TYR A 75 1.03 -15.54 -2.77
N SER A 76 0.19 -16.52 -3.09
CA SER A 76 -0.02 -17.72 -2.25
C SER A 76 0.69 -18.95 -2.79
N GLY A 77 1.42 -18.82 -3.91
CA GLY A 77 2.21 -19.88 -4.53
C GLY A 77 1.63 -20.41 -5.84
N LEU A 78 2.45 -21.18 -6.56
CA LEU A 78 2.07 -21.94 -7.75
C LEU A 78 2.13 -23.43 -7.43
N SER A 79 1.08 -24.17 -7.77
CA SER A 79 1.07 -25.64 -7.61
C SER A 79 0.23 -26.27 -8.72
N LYS A 80 0.75 -27.31 -9.38
CA LYS A 80 0.03 -28.06 -10.44
C LYS A 80 -0.52 -27.18 -11.57
N GLY A 81 0.18 -26.09 -11.93
CA GLY A 81 -0.26 -25.14 -12.96
C GLY A 81 -1.29 -24.10 -12.48
N GLU A 82 -1.67 -24.12 -11.20
CA GLU A 82 -2.59 -23.16 -10.61
C GLU A 82 -1.83 -22.10 -9.81
N LEU A 83 -1.84 -20.87 -10.30
CA LEU A 83 -1.34 -19.71 -9.59
C LEU A 83 -2.38 -19.26 -8.56
N LYS A 84 -2.00 -19.21 -7.29
CA LYS A 84 -2.89 -18.83 -6.20
C LYS A 84 -2.54 -17.46 -5.67
N ILE A 85 -3.56 -16.65 -5.46
CA ILE A 85 -3.45 -15.37 -4.78
C ILE A 85 -4.52 -15.23 -3.71
N THR A 86 -4.24 -14.36 -2.76
CA THR A 86 -5.16 -13.99 -1.69
C THR A 86 -5.34 -12.48 -1.67
N TYR A 87 -6.57 -12.01 -1.62
CA TYR A 87 -6.90 -10.61 -1.43
C TYR A 87 -7.23 -10.32 0.03
N ARG A 88 -6.76 -9.17 0.54
CA ARG A 88 -7.11 -8.66 1.88
C ARG A 88 -7.43 -7.18 1.83
N GLU A 89 -8.36 -6.77 2.68
CA GLU A 89 -8.73 -5.38 2.86
C GLU A 89 -8.82 -5.00 4.35
N TYR A 90 -8.38 -3.79 4.66
CA TYR A 90 -8.42 -3.21 6.00
C TYR A 90 -9.08 -1.84 5.91
N MET A 91 -9.82 -1.47 6.95
CA MET A 91 -10.36 -0.13 7.13
C MET A 91 -10.00 0.37 8.52
N ASN A 92 -9.36 1.54 8.59
CA ASN A 92 -8.81 2.09 9.84
C ASN A 92 -7.92 1.09 10.58
N ASP A 93 -7.07 0.38 9.83
CA ASP A 93 -6.17 -0.69 10.28
C ASP A 93 -6.88 -1.95 10.85
N TYR A 94 -8.22 -1.99 10.86
CA TYR A 94 -8.98 -3.20 11.19
C TYR A 94 -9.17 -4.06 9.95
N ALA A 95 -8.80 -5.34 10.07
CA ALA A 95 -9.03 -6.32 9.01
C ALA A 95 -10.53 -6.47 8.75
N ARG A 96 -10.94 -6.27 7.50
CA ARG A 96 -12.32 -6.52 7.08
C ARG A 96 -12.41 -7.98 6.67
N ALA A 97 -12.61 -8.88 7.63
CA ALA A 97 -12.56 -10.33 7.42
C ALA A 97 -13.48 -10.83 6.27
N SER A 98 -14.62 -10.18 6.05
CA SER A 98 -15.54 -10.50 4.93
C SER A 98 -14.99 -10.17 3.54
N PHE A 99 -13.85 -9.47 3.46
CA PHE A 99 -13.17 -9.09 2.23
C PHE A 99 -11.85 -9.87 2.05
N PHE A 100 -11.68 -10.97 2.78
CA PHE A 100 -10.66 -11.97 2.49
C PHE A 100 -11.17 -12.89 1.37
N GLN A 101 -10.47 -12.97 0.25
CA GLN A 101 -10.88 -13.82 -0.86
C GLN A 101 -9.67 -14.44 -1.56
N ASP A 102 -9.69 -15.76 -1.71
CA ASP A 102 -8.71 -16.48 -2.51
C ASP A 102 -9.18 -16.56 -3.96
N ALA A 103 -8.22 -16.44 -4.89
CA ALA A 103 -8.45 -16.62 -6.31
C ALA A 103 -7.35 -17.49 -6.92
N THR A 104 -7.74 -18.25 -7.94
CA THR A 104 -6.86 -19.15 -8.67
C THR A 104 -6.89 -18.81 -10.15
N TYR A 105 -5.73 -18.86 -10.79
CA TYR A 105 -5.53 -18.57 -12.20
C TYR A 105 -4.71 -19.69 -12.84
N ASP A 106 -5.04 -20.03 -14.08
CA ASP A 106 -4.21 -20.94 -14.87
C ASP A 106 -2.88 -20.26 -15.21
N TYR A 107 -1.78 -20.91 -14.85
CA TYR A 107 -0.43 -20.42 -15.12
C TYR A 107 0.13 -21.03 -16.40
N SER A 108 0.62 -20.17 -17.28
CA SER A 108 1.38 -20.58 -18.46
C SER A 108 2.86 -20.23 -18.28
N PRO A 109 3.78 -21.19 -18.28
CA PRO A 109 5.22 -20.89 -18.28
C PRO A 109 5.70 -20.27 -19.61
N GLN A 110 4.94 -20.40 -20.69
CA GLN A 110 5.33 -19.96 -22.04
C GLN A 110 4.84 -18.55 -22.39
N ALA A 111 3.96 -17.96 -21.57
CA ALA A 111 3.39 -16.62 -21.78
C ALA A 111 3.13 -15.93 -20.44
N SER A 112 3.07 -14.60 -20.41
CA SER A 112 2.69 -13.91 -19.18
C SER A 112 1.25 -14.25 -18.78
N THR A 113 1.00 -14.33 -17.47
CA THR A 113 -0.33 -14.60 -16.91
C THR A 113 -0.90 -13.31 -16.34
N MET A 114 -2.07 -12.89 -16.82
CA MET A 114 -2.72 -11.67 -16.34
C MET A 114 -3.65 -11.97 -15.17
N ILE A 115 -3.31 -11.44 -14.00
CA ILE A 115 -4.22 -11.39 -12.85
C ILE A 115 -5.05 -10.12 -12.98
N SER A 116 -6.37 -10.27 -12.97
CA SER A 116 -7.32 -9.17 -12.81
C SER A 116 -8.20 -9.44 -11.59
N PHE A 117 -8.11 -8.58 -10.58
CA PHE A 117 -8.84 -8.74 -9.32
C PHE A 117 -9.23 -7.37 -8.76
N LYS A 118 -10.53 -7.16 -8.47
CA LYS A 118 -11.07 -5.89 -7.93
C LYS A 118 -10.57 -4.64 -8.68
N GLY A 119 -10.42 -4.75 -10.00
CA GLY A 119 -9.95 -3.68 -10.88
C GLY A 119 -8.43 -3.55 -11.02
N ALA A 120 -7.65 -4.11 -10.08
CA ALA A 120 -6.20 -4.19 -10.20
C ALA A 120 -5.81 -5.19 -11.28
N GLN A 121 -4.72 -4.89 -11.99
CA GLN A 121 -4.16 -5.74 -13.03
C GLN A 121 -2.67 -5.94 -12.78
N VAL A 122 -2.28 -7.20 -12.61
CA VAL A 122 -0.89 -7.61 -12.39
C VAL A 122 -0.49 -8.60 -13.47
N GLU A 123 0.56 -8.28 -14.21
CA GLU A 123 1.17 -9.18 -15.19
C GLU A 123 2.21 -10.06 -14.49
N ILE A 124 1.98 -11.36 -14.47
CA ILE A 124 2.93 -12.34 -13.95
C ILE A 124 3.86 -12.74 -15.08
N LEU A 125 5.15 -12.53 -14.86
CA LEU A 125 6.22 -12.78 -15.84
C LEU A 125 6.87 -14.14 -15.62
N ASP A 126 7.00 -14.56 -14.36
CA ASP A 126 7.51 -15.87 -13.96
C ASP A 126 6.99 -16.22 -12.56
N ALA A 127 6.75 -17.50 -12.26
CA ALA A 127 6.23 -17.93 -10.97
C ALA A 127 6.58 -19.38 -10.67
N ASN A 128 6.80 -19.68 -9.38
CA ASN A 128 6.99 -21.03 -8.87
C ASN A 128 6.42 -21.14 -7.45
N ASN A 129 6.48 -22.32 -6.83
CA ASN A 129 5.92 -22.53 -5.49
C ASN A 129 6.58 -21.73 -4.35
N THR A 130 7.56 -20.88 -4.62
CA THR A 130 8.31 -20.08 -3.62
C THR A 130 8.40 -18.60 -3.96
N GLN A 131 8.38 -18.22 -5.24
CA GLN A 131 8.58 -16.84 -5.68
C GLN A 131 7.76 -16.54 -6.95
N VAL A 132 7.43 -15.26 -7.11
CA VAL A 132 6.83 -14.69 -8.32
C VAL A 132 7.59 -13.45 -8.77
N LYS A 133 7.73 -13.30 -10.09
CA LYS A 133 8.19 -12.09 -10.78
C LYS A 133 7.03 -11.50 -11.56
N TYR A 134 6.78 -10.21 -11.37
CA TYR A 134 5.56 -9.59 -11.85
C TYR A 134 5.72 -8.10 -12.12
N LYS A 135 4.69 -7.49 -12.72
CA LYS A 135 4.59 -6.06 -12.96
C LYS A 135 3.14 -5.61 -12.75
N VAL A 136 2.93 -4.60 -11.92
CA VAL A 136 1.59 -4.03 -11.70
C VAL A 136 1.27 -3.06 -12.82
N LEU A 137 0.19 -3.31 -13.56
CA LEU A 137 -0.26 -2.46 -14.67
C LEU A 137 -1.32 -1.45 -14.23
N LYS A 138 -2.24 -1.86 -13.35
CA LYS A 138 -3.37 -1.04 -12.91
C LYS A 138 -3.66 -1.28 -11.43
N GLY A 139 -4.02 -0.20 -10.73
CA GLY A 139 -4.45 -0.25 -9.33
C GLY A 139 -5.90 -0.69 -9.15
N PHE A 140 -6.33 -0.82 -7.89
CA PHE A 140 -7.70 -1.23 -7.55
C PHE A 140 -8.75 -0.24 -8.08
N SER A 141 -10.00 -0.67 -8.20
CA SER A 141 -11.10 0.22 -8.61
C SER A 141 -11.29 1.37 -7.61
N ASP A 142 -11.18 1.09 -6.32
CA ASP A 142 -11.44 2.08 -5.26
C ASP A 142 -10.33 3.13 -5.16
N GLU A 143 -9.09 2.79 -5.58
CA GLU A 143 -8.00 3.76 -5.74
C GLU A 143 -8.37 4.88 -6.75
N GLN A 144 -9.19 4.57 -7.75
CA GLN A 144 -9.53 5.50 -8.83
C GLN A 144 -10.66 6.46 -8.46
N LEU A 145 -11.32 6.25 -7.31
CA LEU A 145 -12.35 7.16 -6.83
C LEU A 145 -11.68 8.44 -6.33
N LYS A 146 -12.02 9.57 -6.96
CA LYS A 146 -11.64 10.91 -6.51
C LYS A 146 -12.15 11.08 -5.06
N PRO A 147 -11.38 11.68 -4.14
CA PRO A 147 -11.91 12.06 -2.83
C PRO A 147 -13.19 12.89 -3.05
N MET A 148 -14.27 12.55 -2.35
CA MET A 148 -15.46 13.40 -2.35
C MET A 148 -15.06 14.72 -1.69
N GLU A 149 -15.02 15.80 -2.47
CA GLU A 149 -14.79 17.18 -2.01
C GLU A 149 -15.92 17.67 -1.11
#